data_AF-A0A0Q5U4U0-F1
#
_entry.id   AF-A0A0Q5U4U0-F1
#
_cell.length_a   1.000
_cell.length_b   1.000
_cell.length_c   1.000
_cell.angle_alpha   90.00
_cell.angle_beta   90.00
_cell.angle_gamma   90.00
#
_symmetry.space_group_name_H-M   'P 1'
#
loop_
_entity.id
_entity.type
_entity.pdbx_description
1 polymer ?
#
loop_
_entity_poly.entity_id
_entity_poly.type
_entity_poly.pdbx_seq_one_letter_code
_entity_poly.pdbx_strand_id
1 'polypeptide(L)'
;MELKLLQKDVAKICGVCEDSITNWEMNKSVPQVQFFPRIIKFLGYLPIEVDMTTLPGRLKAYRYFNGLSQKQMGKILSVDGATICSWELEEHQPHKEMLKKLDAMLATERSLNALNLIDGE
;
A
#
# COMPACT_ATOMS: atom_id res chain seq x y z
N MET A 1 -23.63 3.50 -4.66
CA MET A 1 -24.07 2.49 -5.63
C MET A 1 -23.41 1.19 -5.27
N GLU A 2 -24.17 0.10 -5.18
CA GLU A 2 -23.62 -1.24 -4.98
C GLU A 2 -23.23 -1.80 -6.36
N LEU A 3 -21.93 -2.06 -6.55
CA LEU A 3 -21.46 -2.71 -7.77
C LEU A 3 -22.02 -4.13 -7.73
N LYS A 4 -22.95 -4.49 -8.63
CA LYS A 4 -23.60 -5.81 -8.72
C LYS A 4 -22.61 -6.90 -9.17
N LEU A 5 -21.44 -6.97 -8.54
CA LEU A 5 -20.35 -7.87 -8.85
C LEU A 5 -20.43 -9.11 -7.97
N LEU A 6 -20.13 -10.27 -8.56
CA LEU A 6 -19.97 -11.50 -7.82
C LEU A 6 -18.52 -11.62 -7.33
N GLN A 7 -18.27 -12.44 -6.30
CA GLN A 7 -16.91 -12.67 -5.77
C GLN A 7 -15.92 -13.09 -6.87
N LYS A 8 -16.34 -13.95 -7.81
CA LYS A 8 -15.56 -14.30 -9.01
C LYS A 8 -15.16 -13.11 -9.90
N ASP A 9 -15.97 -12.06 -9.96
CA ASP A 9 -15.68 -10.88 -10.78
C ASP A 9 -14.64 -10.01 -10.09
N VAL A 10 -14.78 -9.81 -8.77
CA VAL A 10 -13.78 -9.13 -7.93
C VAL A 10 -12.45 -9.89 -7.96
N ALA A 11 -12.49 -11.23 -7.92
CA ALA A 11 -11.31 -12.07 -8.00
C ALA A 11 -10.52 -11.83 -9.30
N LYS A 12 -11.22 -11.71 -10.45
CA LYS A 12 -10.59 -11.37 -11.73
C LYS A 12 -9.97 -9.97 -11.73
N ILE A 13 -10.65 -8.97 -11.15
CA ILE A 13 -10.14 -7.59 -11.04
C ILE A 13 -8.85 -7.56 -10.21
N CYS A 14 -8.85 -8.25 -9.06
CA CYS A 14 -7.69 -8.35 -8.17
C CYS A 14 -6.62 -9.31 -8.71
N GLY A 15 -6.96 -10.21 -9.63
CA GLY A 15 -6.11 -11.28 -10.16
C GLY A 15 -5.76 -12.33 -9.12
N VAL A 16 -6.75 -12.75 -8.34
CA VAL A 16 -6.68 -13.83 -7.35
C VAL A 16 -7.77 -14.87 -7.62
N CYS A 17 -7.75 -15.99 -6.92
CA CYS A 17 -8.87 -16.95 -6.96
C CYS A 17 -10.07 -16.43 -6.14
N GLU A 18 -11.27 -16.92 -6.48
CA GLU A 18 -12.51 -16.60 -5.78
C GLU A 18 -12.42 -16.91 -4.28
N ASP A 19 -11.82 -18.04 -3.90
CA ASP A 19 -11.57 -18.41 -2.50
C ASP A 19 -10.76 -17.36 -1.73
N SER A 20 -9.85 -16.64 -2.39
CA SER A 20 -9.10 -15.56 -1.74
C SER A 20 -10.04 -14.42 -1.35
N ILE A 21 -10.95 -14.02 -2.24
CA ILE A 21 -11.97 -12.99 -1.96
C ILE A 21 -12.87 -13.44 -0.82
N THR A 22 -13.39 -14.67 -0.88
CA THR A 22 -14.22 -15.24 0.18
C THR A 22 -13.50 -15.26 1.53
N ASN A 23 -12.22 -15.66 1.56
CA ASN A 23 -11.45 -15.67 2.79
C ASN A 23 -11.18 -14.26 3.34
N TRP A 24 -10.95 -13.27 2.48
CA TRP A 24 -10.78 -11.88 2.90
C TRP A 24 -12.07 -11.29 3.47
N GLU A 25 -13.21 -11.48 2.80
CA GLU A 25 -14.52 -11.00 3.26
C GLU A 25 -14.94 -11.66 4.58
N MET A 26 -14.59 -12.94 4.77
CA MET A 26 -14.85 -13.67 6.02
C MET A 26 -13.81 -13.40 7.12
N ASN A 27 -12.85 -12.48 6.91
CA ASN A 27 -11.73 -12.23 7.83
C ASN A 27 -10.90 -13.48 8.19
N LYS A 28 -10.90 -14.50 7.34
CA LYS A 28 -10.10 -15.73 7.51
C LYS A 28 -8.65 -15.52 7.13
N SER A 29 -8.37 -14.56 6.26
CA SER A 29 -7.01 -14.14 5.90
C SER A 29 -6.97 -12.68 5.50
N VAL A 30 -5.78 -12.07 5.54
CA VAL A 30 -5.55 -10.72 5.03
C VAL A 30 -4.87 -10.78 3.66
N PRO A 31 -5.18 -9.84 2.74
CA PRO A 31 -4.46 -9.76 1.48
C PRO A 31 -2.97 -9.52 1.71
N GLN A 32 -2.13 -10.14 0.87
CA GLN A 32 -0.71 -9.79 0.85
C GLN A 32 -0.51 -8.44 0.18
N VAL A 33 0.52 -7.69 0.61
CA VAL A 33 0.77 -6.31 0.14
C VAL A 33 0.79 -6.18 -1.38
N GLN A 34 1.32 -7.17 -2.12
CA GLN A 34 1.38 -7.16 -3.58
C GLN A 34 0.01 -7.05 -4.29
N PHE A 35 -1.08 -7.42 -3.62
CA PHE A 35 -2.44 -7.34 -4.17
C PHE A 35 -3.09 -5.97 -3.89
N PHE A 36 -2.57 -5.20 -2.93
CA PHE A 36 -3.15 -3.91 -2.56
C PHE A 36 -3.25 -2.90 -3.69
N PRO A 37 -2.30 -2.76 -4.64
CA PRO A 37 -2.47 -1.82 -5.75
C PRO A 37 -3.78 -2.05 -6.54
N ARG A 38 -4.13 -3.32 -6.80
CA ARG A 38 -5.37 -3.67 -7.50
C ARG A 38 -6.59 -3.53 -6.61
N ILE A 39 -6.48 -3.92 -5.34
CA ILE A 39 -7.56 -3.76 -4.35
C ILE A 39 -7.89 -2.27 -4.17
N ILE A 40 -6.89 -1.42 -4.01
CA ILE A 40 -7.04 0.04 -3.87
C ILE A 40 -7.68 0.62 -5.12
N LYS A 41 -7.20 0.24 -6.32
CA LYS A 41 -7.80 0.68 -7.58
C LYS A 41 -9.27 0.27 -7.70
N PHE A 42 -9.62 -0.93 -7.24
CA PHE A 42 -10.99 -1.43 -7.24
C PHE A 42 -11.88 -0.70 -6.23
N LEU A 43 -11.40 -0.51 -5.00
CA LEU A 43 -12.17 0.10 -3.91
C LEU A 43 -12.24 1.63 -4.00
N GLY A 44 -11.26 2.26 -4.65
CA GLY A 44 -11.11 3.72 -4.69
C GLY A 44 -10.50 4.33 -3.42
N TYR A 45 -10.06 3.51 -2.46
CA TYR A 45 -9.41 3.97 -1.23
C TYR A 45 -8.42 2.92 -0.69
N LEU A 46 -7.59 3.32 0.27
CA LEU A 46 -6.63 2.45 0.96
C LEU A 46 -7.31 1.73 2.15
N PRO A 47 -7.51 0.39 2.12
CA PRO A 47 -8.25 -0.32 3.17
C PRO A 47 -7.32 -0.77 4.31
N ILE A 48 -6.49 0.14 4.82
CA ILE A 48 -5.71 -0.04 6.05
C ILE A 48 -5.68 1.25 6.85
N GLU A 49 -5.56 1.12 8.17
CA GLU A 49 -5.36 2.26 9.05
C GLU A 49 -3.90 2.74 8.97
N VAL A 50 -3.73 4.00 8.57
CA VAL A 50 -2.44 4.70 8.51
C VAL A 50 -2.64 6.17 8.87
N ASP A 51 -1.73 6.73 9.65
CA ASP A 51 -1.69 8.17 9.90
C ASP A 51 -0.83 8.87 8.84
N MET A 52 -1.49 9.53 7.88
CA MET A 52 -0.80 10.23 6.79
C MET A 52 -0.07 11.50 7.25
N THR A 53 -0.23 11.93 8.51
CA THR A 53 0.51 13.05 9.09
C THR A 53 1.90 12.63 9.61
N THR A 54 2.11 11.34 9.86
CA THR A 54 3.37 10.82 10.38
C THR A 54 4.22 10.21 9.26
N LEU A 55 5.54 10.12 9.47
CA LEU A 55 6.42 9.43 8.54
C LEU A 55 6.09 7.92 8.43
N PRO A 56 5.89 7.16 9.53
CA PRO A 56 5.53 5.75 9.48
C PRO A 56 4.28 5.49 8.64
N GLY A 57 3.22 6.28 8.83
CA GLY A 57 1.96 6.09 8.09
C GLY A 57 2.13 6.43 6.61
N ARG A 58 2.84 7.51 6.25
CA ARG A 58 3.16 7.84 4.85
C ARG A 58 4.01 6.74 4.18
N LEU A 59 5.01 6.21 4.89
CA LEU A 59 5.87 5.14 4.40
C LEU A 59 5.09 3.85 4.14
N LYS A 60 4.23 3.46 5.09
CA LYS A 60 3.38 2.28 4.98
C LYS A 60 2.35 2.44 3.85
N ALA A 61 1.69 3.60 3.77
CA ALA A 61 0.76 3.89 2.68
C ALA A 61 1.43 3.75 1.32
N TYR A 62 2.61 4.38 1.14
CA TYR A 62 3.39 4.27 -0.10
C TYR A 62 3.67 2.82 -0.49
N ARG A 63 4.09 1.98 0.46
CA ARG A 63 4.31 0.55 0.18
C ARG A 63 3.05 -0.14 -0.31
N TYR A 64 1.90 0.15 0.28
CA TYR A 64 0.64 -0.49 -0.08
C TYR A 64 0.12 -0.04 -1.44
N PHE A 65 0.22 1.26 -1.76
CA PHE A 65 -0.10 1.78 -3.09
C PHE A 65 0.77 1.14 -4.19
N ASN A 66 2.02 0.80 -3.86
CA ASN A 66 2.98 0.21 -4.79
C ASN A 66 3.13 -1.31 -4.69
N GLY A 67 2.40 -1.97 -3.79
CA GLY A 67 2.47 -3.42 -3.60
C GLY A 67 3.81 -3.94 -3.10
N LEU A 68 4.57 -3.10 -2.39
CA LEU A 68 5.93 -3.39 -1.94
C LEU A 68 5.92 -4.05 -0.57
N SER A 69 6.55 -5.20 -0.43
CA SER A 69 6.96 -5.72 0.89
C SER A 69 7.99 -4.80 1.56
N GLN A 70 8.12 -4.89 2.88
CA GLN A 70 9.18 -4.19 3.63
C GLN A 70 10.57 -4.52 3.07
N LYS A 71 10.80 -5.78 2.66
CA LYS A 71 12.05 -6.20 2.00
C LYS A 71 12.28 -5.52 0.66
N GLN A 72 11.25 -5.38 -0.18
CA GLN A 72 11.37 -4.65 -1.45
C GLN A 72 11.62 -3.16 -1.22
N MET A 73 10.93 -2.56 -0.24
CA MET A 73 11.13 -1.17 0.14
C MET A 73 12.55 -0.91 0.67
N GLY A 74 13.06 -1.82 1.50
CA GLY A 74 14.43 -1.78 1.99
C GLY A 74 15.43 -1.77 0.84
N LYS A 75 15.25 -2.63 -0.17
CA LYS A 75 16.09 -2.63 -1.38
C LYS A 75 16.07 -1.27 -2.11
N ILE A 76 14.91 -0.64 -2.28
CA ILE A 76 14.78 0.69 -2.92
C ILE A 76 15.55 1.76 -2.13
N LEU A 77 15.50 1.68 -0.80
CA LEU A 77 16.15 2.65 0.09
C LEU A 77 17.60 2.29 0.43
N SER A 78 18.06 1.12 0.01
CA SER A 78 19.37 0.54 0.36
C SER A 78 19.54 0.28 1.87
N VAL A 79 18.48 -0.22 2.52
CA VAL A 79 18.46 -0.68 3.92
C VAL A 79 17.82 -2.07 4.02
N ASP A 80 17.89 -2.71 5.19
CA ASP A 80 17.22 -4.00 5.39
C ASP A 80 15.70 -3.85 5.56
N GLY A 81 14.95 -4.91 5.26
CA GLY A 81 13.50 -4.94 5.49
C GLY A 81 13.12 -4.76 6.96
N ALA A 82 13.93 -5.27 7.90
CA ALA A 82 13.71 -5.06 9.32
C ALA A 82 13.85 -3.58 9.72
N THR A 83 14.75 -2.83 9.07
CA THR A 83 14.86 -1.38 9.27
C THR A 83 13.58 -0.66 8.84
N ILE A 84 12.99 -1.05 7.72
CA ILE A 84 11.67 -0.52 7.29
C ILE A 84 10.58 -0.87 8.30
N CYS A 85 10.53 -2.12 8.77
CA CYS A 85 9.58 -2.55 9.78
C CYS A 85 9.69 -1.68 11.05
N SER A 86 10.91 -1.47 11.53
CA SER A 86 11.16 -0.69 12.74
C SER A 86 10.77 0.79 12.59
N TRP A 87 10.94 1.37 11.39
CA TRP A 87 10.42 2.71 11.09
C TRP A 87 8.89 2.76 11.03
N GLU A 88 8.24 1.73 10.48
CA GLU A 88 6.77 1.63 10.43
C GLU A 88 6.14 1.41 11.83
N LEU A 89 6.88 0.82 12.76
CA LEU A 89 6.48 0.57 14.14
C LEU A 89 6.89 1.69 15.12
N GLU A 90 7.51 2.76 14.63
CA GLU A 90 8.05 3.87 15.44
C GLU A 90 9.11 3.49 16.48
N GLU A 91 9.65 2.27 16.41
CA GLU A 91 10.70 1.78 17.31
C GLU A 91 12.03 2.52 17.08
N HIS A 92 12.32 2.87 15.82
CA HIS A 92 13.50 3.63 15.43
C HIS A 92 13.14 4.68 14.39
N GLN A 93 13.95 5.74 14.33
CA GLN A 93 13.79 6.81 13.34
C GLN A 93 14.93 6.77 12.32
N PRO A 94 14.66 7.04 11.03
CA PRO A 94 15.72 7.24 10.06
C PRO A 94 16.60 8.43 10.45
N HIS A 95 17.88 8.36 10.12
CA HIS A 95 18.77 9.50 10.29
C HIS A 95 18.42 10.63 9.30
N LYS A 96 18.91 11.85 9.58
CA LYS A 96 18.53 13.08 8.87
C LYS A 96 18.62 13.02 7.34
N GLU A 97 19.67 12.42 6.79
CA GLU A 97 19.82 12.30 5.33
C GLU A 97 18.83 11.31 4.71
N MET A 98 18.58 10.18 5.38
CA MET A 98 17.55 9.23 4.97
C MET A 98 16.14 9.84 5.07
N LEU A 99 15.86 10.66 6.09
CA LEU A 99 14.61 11.39 6.21
C LEU A 99 14.37 12.30 5.00
N LYS A 100 15.37 13.10 4.61
CA LYS A 100 15.27 13.95 3.40
C LYS A 100 14.99 13.14 2.14
N LYS A 101 15.68 12.00 1.97
CA LYS A 101 15.47 11.08 0.83
C LYS A 101 14.03 10.55 0.82
N LEU A 102 13.53 10.12 1.98
CA LEU A 102 12.16 9.64 2.14
C LEU A 102 11.14 10.74 1.81
N ASP A 103 11.28 11.93 2.38
CA ASP A 103 10.34 13.03 2.12
C ASP A 103 10.31 13.42 0.63
N ALA A 104 11.46 13.47 -0.04
CA ALA A 104 11.53 13.76 -1.47
C ALA A 104 10.83 12.66 -2.32
N MET A 105 11.07 11.39 -2.00
CA MET A 105 10.45 10.26 -2.70
C MET A 105 8.92 10.25 -2.49
N LEU A 106 8.47 10.43 -1.25
CA LEU A 106 7.05 10.41 -0.90
C LEU A 106 6.28 11.62 -1.45
N ALA A 107 6.92 12.79 -1.55
CA ALA A 107 6.31 13.98 -2.16
C ALA A 107 6.08 13.80 -3.66
N THR A 108 7.04 13.20 -4.38
CA THR A 108 6.96 12.97 -5.82
C THR A 108 5.81 12.02 -6.19
N GLU A 109 5.65 10.94 -5.41
CA GLU A 109 4.59 9.94 -5.62
C GLU A 109 3.19 10.51 -5.42
N ARG A 110 3.01 11.39 -4.42
CA ARG A 110 1.72 12.02 -4.13
C ARG A 110 1.23 12.86 -5.31
N SER A 111 2.13 13.55 -6.00
CA SER A 111 1.81 14.30 -7.22
C SER A 111 1.38 13.37 -8.36
N LEU A 112 2.02 12.21 -8.53
CA LEU A 112 1.68 11.25 -9.58
C LEU A 112 0.34 10.55 -9.32
N ASN A 113 0.09 10.12 -8.08
CA ASN A 113 -1.17 9.48 -7.71
C ASN A 113 -2.35 10.46 -7.75
N ALA A 114 -2.15 11.73 -7.38
CA ALA A 114 -3.19 12.75 -7.51
C ALA A 114 -3.57 12.99 -8.99
N LEU A 115 -2.61 12.95 -9.92
CA LEU A 115 -2.89 13.08 -11.35
C LEU A 115 -3.63 11.85 -11.91
N ASN A 116 -3.19 10.64 -11.57
CA ASN A 116 -3.83 9.40 -12.02
C ASN A 116 -5.25 9.18 -11.48
N LEU A 117 -5.63 9.83 -10.38
CA LEU A 117 -7.00 9.82 -9.83
C LEU A 117 -7.93 10.82 -10.54
N ILE A 118 -7.38 11.80 -11.28
CA ILE A 118 -8.15 12.79 -12.04
C ILE A 118 -8.42 12.29 -13.48
N ASP A 119 -7.51 11.51 -14.05
CA ASP A 119 -7.62 10.99 -15.43
C ASP A 119 -8.45 9.69 -15.55
N GLY A 120 -9.26 9.38 -14.53
CA GLY A 120 -10.08 8.17 -14.44
C GLY A 120 -11.56 8.34 -14.83
N GLU A 121 -11.88 9.34 -15.66
CA GLU A 121 -13.20 9.52 -16.29
C GLU A 121 -13.31 8.80 -17.64
#